data_AF-A0A834VS63-F1
#
_entry.id   AF-A0A834VS63-F1
#
_cell.length_a   1.000
_cell.length_b   1.000
_cell.length_c   1.000
_cell.angle_alpha   90.00
_cell.angle_beta   90.00
_cell.angle_gamma   90.00
#
_symmetry.space_group_name_H-M   'P 1'
#
loop_
_entity.id
_entity.type
_entity.pdbx_description
1 polymer ?
#
loop_
_entity_poly.entity_id
_entity_poly.type
_entity_poly.pdbx_seq_one_letter_code
_entity_poly.pdbx_strand_id
1 'polypeptide(L)'
;MWQERSNAAVDVADAVTPPQKKPRLGLSSSRSAFLQSSIETNLRQVEAGLREDEYEIWRRQPALAEEDRLSLNPLLYWESVARQFPLLSKFAINILTIRAAAADCERTFSELGDMLGTRRLHMKPELVAALQSLKSWKRLSIQPATMSTYGPAGVLSEEEISKIQEQLSQFDIS
;
A
#
# COMPACT_ATOMS: atom_id res chain seq x y z
N MET A 1 88.32 0.14 12.71
CA MET A 1 88.75 -0.74 13.81
C MET A 1 87.53 -1.05 14.66
N TRP A 2 87.45 -2.30 15.12
CA TRP A 2 86.45 -2.92 16.00
C TRP A 2 85.18 -3.49 15.35
N GLN A 3 85.34 -4.74 14.88
CA GLN A 3 84.30 -5.76 14.92
C GLN A 3 83.97 -6.17 16.37
N GLU A 4 82.68 -6.41 16.59
CA GLU A 4 82.09 -7.62 17.19
C GLU A 4 82.71 -8.21 18.48
N ARG A 5 81.92 -8.18 19.56
CA ARG A 5 82.00 -9.17 20.64
C ARG A 5 80.61 -9.47 21.19
N SER A 6 80.12 -10.65 20.80
CA SER A 6 79.15 -11.51 21.46
C SER A 6 79.22 -11.46 23.00
N ASN A 7 78.08 -11.56 23.69
CA ASN A 7 77.79 -12.68 24.60
C ASN A 7 76.44 -12.55 25.35
N ALA A 8 75.78 -13.72 25.39
CA ALA A 8 75.07 -14.31 26.53
C ALA A 8 73.72 -13.72 26.96
N ALA A 9 72.71 -14.58 26.79
CA ALA A 9 71.39 -14.50 27.39
C ALA A 9 71.44 -14.37 28.92
N VAL A 10 70.58 -13.52 29.47
CA VAL A 10 69.99 -13.70 30.79
C VAL A 10 68.49 -13.48 30.64
N ASP A 11 67.76 -14.56 30.89
CA ASP A 11 66.31 -14.67 30.97
C ASP A 11 65.78 -13.99 32.25
N VAL A 12 64.45 -13.86 32.33
CA VAL A 12 63.60 -13.53 33.48
C VAL A 12 63.01 -12.10 33.53
N ALA A 13 61.90 -12.00 32.79
CA ALA A 13 60.54 -11.65 33.27
C ALA A 13 60.30 -10.37 34.10
N ASP A 14 59.66 -9.39 33.44
CA ASP A 14 58.42 -8.80 33.99
C ASP A 14 57.60 -8.15 32.86
N ALA A 15 56.75 -8.95 32.20
CA ALA A 15 55.90 -8.48 31.11
C ALA A 15 54.58 -7.91 31.66
N VAL A 16 54.55 -6.59 31.89
CA VAL A 16 53.30 -5.85 32.16
C VAL A 16 52.46 -5.80 30.88
N THR A 17 51.53 -6.74 30.71
CA THR A 17 50.56 -6.74 29.61
C THR A 17 49.53 -5.60 29.76
N PRO A 18 49.27 -4.79 28.71
CA PRO A 18 48.23 -3.76 28.74
C PRO A 18 46.82 -4.38 28.82
N PRO A 19 45.84 -3.75 29.50
CA PRO A 19 44.49 -4.29 29.62
C PRO A 19 43.77 -4.32 28.27
N GLN A 20 43.31 -5.52 27.88
CA GLN A 20 42.57 -5.78 26.65
C GLN A 20 41.21 -5.05 26.67
N LYS A 21 40.94 -4.21 25.68
CA LYS A 21 39.64 -3.54 25.51
C LYS A 21 38.61 -4.57 25.05
N LYS A 22 37.55 -4.75 25.83
CA LYS A 22 36.41 -5.61 25.49
C LYS A 22 35.80 -5.17 24.14
N PRO A 23 35.61 -6.07 23.16
CA PRO A 23 34.98 -5.73 21.90
C PRO A 23 33.53 -5.32 22.16
N ARG A 24 33.18 -4.07 21.82
CA ARG A 24 31.78 -3.63 21.84
C ARG A 24 31.09 -4.28 20.65
N LEU A 25 30.35 -5.36 20.91
CA LEU A 25 29.32 -5.86 20.00
C LEU A 25 28.25 -4.78 19.87
N GLY A 26 28.32 -4.06 18.76
CA GLY A 26 27.26 -3.19 18.28
C GLY A 26 27.36 -3.18 16.77
N LEU A 27 26.24 -3.43 16.08
CA LEU A 27 26.04 -3.17 14.66
C LEU A 27 26.12 -1.64 14.41
N SER A 28 27.25 -1.03 14.75
CA SER A 28 27.49 0.38 14.48
C SER A 28 27.93 0.45 13.03
N SER A 29 26.98 0.70 12.13
CA SER A 29 27.28 1.11 10.76
C SER A 29 28.26 2.28 10.85
N SER A 30 29.51 2.02 10.49
CA SER A 30 30.58 3.03 10.53
C SER A 30 30.15 4.25 9.72
N ARG A 31 30.70 5.44 10.03
CA ARG A 31 30.54 6.63 9.17
C ARG A 31 30.86 6.33 7.71
N SER A 32 31.82 5.44 7.47
CA SER A 32 32.16 4.95 6.12
C SER A 32 31.04 4.13 5.48
N ALA A 33 30.36 3.27 6.24
CA ALA A 33 29.25 2.45 5.74
C ALA A 33 28.01 3.31 5.41
N PHE A 34 27.74 4.36 6.20
CA PHE A 34 26.70 5.34 5.89
C PHE A 34 26.98 6.11 4.59
N LEU A 35 28.22 6.60 4.43
CA LEU A 35 28.63 7.30 3.20
C LEU A 35 28.59 6.37 1.98
N GLN A 36 29.04 5.12 2.12
CA GLN A 36 28.97 4.12 1.06
C GLN A 36 27.52 3.83 0.66
N SER A 37 26.62 3.62 1.63
CA SER A 37 25.20 3.42 1.37
C SER A 37 24.58 4.64 0.67
N SER A 38 24.97 5.85 1.07
CA SER A 38 24.49 7.09 0.43
C SER A 38 25.02 7.24 -1.01
N ILE A 39 26.28 6.85 -1.27
CA ILE A 39 26.84 6.86 -2.62
C ILE A 39 26.12 5.81 -3.49
N GLU A 40 25.88 4.62 -2.96
CA GLU A 40 25.18 3.55 -3.69
C GLU A 40 23.73 3.94 -4.02
N THR A 41 23.01 4.56 -3.09
CA THR A 41 21.63 5.03 -3.35
C THR A 41 21.59 6.13 -4.40
N ASN A 42 22.50 7.10 -4.33
CA ASN A 42 22.62 8.14 -5.36
C ASN A 42 22.99 7.54 -6.72
N LEU A 43 23.93 6.59 -6.77
CA LEU A 43 24.29 5.92 -8.00
C LEU A 43 23.10 5.18 -8.62
N ARG A 44 22.32 4.45 -7.82
CA ARG A 44 21.09 3.79 -8.28
C ARG A 44 20.04 4.79 -8.79
N GLN A 45 19.92 5.95 -8.16
CA GLN A 45 19.02 7.02 -8.62
C GLN A 45 19.49 7.64 -9.94
N VAL A 46 20.78 7.92 -10.06
CA VAL A 46 21.38 8.42 -11.31
C VAL A 46 21.24 7.38 -12.41
N GLU A 47 21.54 6.12 -12.13
CA GLU A 47 21.41 5.01 -13.07
C GLU A 47 19.95 4.79 -13.47
N ALA A 48 18.98 4.95 -12.55
CA ALA A 48 17.56 4.95 -12.87
C ALA A 48 17.15 6.16 -13.74
N GLY A 49 17.74 7.33 -13.51
CA GLY A 49 17.52 8.51 -14.36
C GLY A 49 18.19 8.43 -15.74
N LEU A 50 19.20 7.57 -15.88
CA LEU A 50 19.84 7.23 -17.16
C LEU A 50 19.10 6.14 -17.93
N ARG A 51 18.20 5.39 -17.27
CA ARG A 51 17.34 4.44 -17.97
C ARG A 51 16.40 5.22 -18.87
N GLU A 52 16.22 4.71 -20.09
CA GLU A 52 15.27 5.27 -21.02
C GLU A 52 13.85 5.18 -20.43
N ASP A 53 13.08 6.26 -20.57
CA ASP A 53 11.75 6.37 -19.99
C ASP A 53 10.79 5.29 -20.53
N GLU A 54 9.95 4.73 -19.66
CA GLU A 54 9.05 3.63 -20.02
C GLU A 54 8.09 4.02 -21.15
N TYR A 55 7.62 5.27 -21.15
CA TYR A 55 6.74 5.79 -22.20
C TYR A 55 7.45 5.91 -23.54
N GLU A 56 8.70 6.36 -23.54
CA GLU A 56 9.52 6.43 -24.76
C GLU A 56 9.71 5.06 -25.41
N ILE A 57 9.93 4.03 -24.59
CA ILE A 57 10.04 2.64 -25.06
C ILE A 57 8.70 2.14 -25.58
N TRP A 58 7.62 2.31 -24.81
CA TRP A 58 6.27 1.87 -25.16
C TRP A 58 5.77 2.50 -26.47
N ARG A 59 5.99 3.81 -26.65
CA ARG A 59 5.52 4.54 -27.85
C ARG A 59 6.12 4.02 -29.16
N ARG A 60 7.27 3.35 -29.10
CA ARG A 60 7.92 2.74 -30.27
C ARG A 60 7.40 1.35 -30.58
N GLN A 61 6.63 0.74 -29.68
CA GLN A 61 6.03 -0.55 -29.93
C GLN A 61 5.00 -0.45 -31.06
N PRO A 62 4.86 -1.49 -31.90
CA PRO A 62 3.82 -1.51 -32.91
C PRO A 62 2.44 -1.45 -32.27
N ALA A 63 1.52 -0.72 -32.90
CA ALA A 63 0.13 -0.69 -32.46
C ALA A 63 -0.51 -2.08 -32.56
N LEU A 64 -1.39 -2.38 -31.60
CA LEU A 64 -2.23 -3.57 -31.68
C LEU A 64 -3.18 -3.48 -32.88
N ALA A 65 -3.50 -4.62 -33.48
CA ALA A 65 -4.52 -4.69 -34.52
C ALA A 65 -5.90 -4.32 -33.93
N GLU A 66 -6.75 -3.66 -34.71
CA GLU A 66 -8.08 -3.20 -34.24
C GLU A 66 -9.00 -4.37 -33.84
N GLU A 67 -8.73 -5.57 -34.34
CA GLU A 67 -9.53 -6.76 -34.04
C GLU A 67 -9.06 -7.48 -32.75
N ASP A 68 -7.92 -7.06 -32.18
CA ASP A 68 -7.38 -7.70 -30.98
C ASP A 68 -8.26 -7.40 -29.76
N ARG A 69 -8.47 -8.41 -28.91
CA ARG A 69 -9.19 -8.29 -27.65
C ARG A 69 -8.57 -7.25 -26.72
N LEU A 70 -7.25 -7.07 -26.79
CA LEU A 70 -6.53 -6.07 -26.00
C LEU A 70 -6.76 -4.64 -26.51
N SER A 71 -7.09 -4.46 -27.79
CA SER A 71 -7.46 -3.14 -28.34
C SER A 71 -8.85 -2.72 -27.86
N LEU A 72 -9.78 -3.68 -27.73
CA LEU A 72 -11.16 -3.46 -27.26
C LEU A 72 -11.24 -3.22 -25.74
N ASN A 73 -10.23 -3.65 -24.98
CA ASN A 73 -10.18 -3.48 -23.54
C ASN A 73 -8.82 -2.93 -23.09
N PRO A 74 -8.68 -1.60 -23.01
CA PRO A 74 -7.41 -0.98 -22.67
C PRO A 74 -6.96 -1.29 -21.22
N LEU A 75 -7.89 -1.58 -20.30
CA LEU A 75 -7.51 -1.99 -18.93
C LEU A 75 -6.80 -3.35 -18.94
N LEU A 76 -7.34 -4.32 -19.70
CA LEU A 76 -6.69 -5.63 -19.86
C LEU A 76 -5.34 -5.53 -20.57
N TYR A 77 -5.22 -4.62 -21.55
CA TYR A 77 -3.92 -4.34 -22.17
C TYR A 77 -2.89 -3.88 -21.15
N TRP A 78 -3.19 -2.84 -20.38
CA TRP A 78 -2.25 -2.29 -19.39
C TRP A 78 -1.94 -3.27 -18.26
N GLU A 79 -2.89 -4.13 -17.86
CA GLU A 79 -2.61 -5.23 -16.94
C GLU A 79 -1.62 -6.25 -17.55
N SER A 80 -1.78 -6.59 -18.83
CA SER A 80 -0.90 -7.57 -19.50
C SER A 80 0.55 -7.09 -19.64
N VAL A 81 0.76 -5.78 -19.79
CA VAL A 81 2.10 -5.17 -19.93
C VAL A 81 2.65 -4.58 -18.61
N ALA A 82 1.93 -4.73 -17.49
CA ALA A 82 2.30 -4.15 -16.20
C ALA A 82 3.68 -4.59 -15.69
N ARG A 83 4.12 -5.81 -16.03
CA ARG A 83 5.46 -6.29 -15.67
C ARG A 83 6.57 -5.64 -16.51
N GLN A 84 6.25 -5.25 -17.75
CA GLN A 84 7.19 -4.61 -18.66
C GLN A 84 7.27 -3.10 -18.42
N PHE A 85 6.14 -2.46 -18.11
CA PHE A 85 6.03 -1.02 -17.87
C PHE A 85 5.30 -0.75 -16.54
N PRO A 86 5.94 -1.02 -15.39
CA PRO A 86 5.27 -0.95 -14.09
C PRO A 86 4.79 0.45 -13.72
N LEU A 87 5.52 1.50 -14.08
CA LEU A 87 5.13 2.87 -13.76
C LEU A 87 4.07 3.37 -14.75
N LEU A 88 4.29 3.13 -16.05
CA LEU A 88 3.38 3.59 -17.09
C LEU A 88 2.03 2.87 -17.02
N SER A 89 2.02 1.56 -16.80
CA SER A 89 0.77 0.79 -16.72
C SER A 89 -0.06 1.19 -15.52
N LYS A 90 0.58 1.42 -14.36
CA LYS A 90 -0.10 1.95 -13.17
C LYS A 90 -0.72 3.32 -13.45
N PHE A 91 0.03 4.21 -14.11
CA PHE A 91 -0.47 5.53 -14.49
C PHE A 91 -1.67 5.42 -15.45
N ALA A 92 -1.55 4.61 -16.50
CA ALA A 92 -2.61 4.41 -17.48
C ALA A 92 -3.88 3.83 -16.86
N ILE A 93 -3.76 2.79 -16.02
CA ILE A 93 -4.90 2.21 -15.29
C ILE A 93 -5.55 3.26 -14.39
N ASN A 94 -4.78 4.05 -13.66
CA ASN A 94 -5.33 5.11 -12.81
C ASN A 94 -6.15 6.12 -13.61
N ILE A 95 -5.70 6.52 -14.80
CA ILE A 95 -6.43 7.45 -15.66
C ILE A 95 -7.68 6.78 -16.26
N LEU A 96 -7.54 5.57 -16.80
CA LEU A 96 -8.63 4.85 -17.46
C LEU A 96 -9.75 4.41 -16.51
N THR A 97 -9.43 4.24 -15.23
CA THR A 97 -10.43 3.88 -14.19
C THR A 97 -11.21 5.10 -13.67
N ILE A 98 -10.78 6.33 -13.97
CA ILE A 98 -11.57 7.52 -13.67
C ILE A 98 -12.85 7.45 -14.52
N ARG A 99 -13.99 7.33 -13.85
CA ARG A 99 -15.29 7.33 -14.51
C ARG A 99 -15.49 8.64 -15.27
N ALA A 100 -15.77 8.54 -16.56
CA ALA A 100 -15.97 9.71 -17.42
C ALA A 100 -17.28 10.48 -17.14
N ALA A 101 -18.25 9.89 -16.43
CA ALA A 101 -19.59 10.43 -16.32
C ALA A 101 -19.91 11.02 -14.94
N ALA A 102 -20.21 12.32 -14.90
CA ALA A 102 -20.86 12.99 -13.77
C ALA A 102 -22.31 12.49 -13.55
N ALA A 103 -22.93 11.82 -14.52
CA ALA A 103 -24.29 11.28 -14.38
C ALA A 103 -24.43 10.28 -13.22
N ASP A 104 -23.34 9.61 -12.80
CA ASP A 104 -23.38 8.70 -11.65
C ASP A 104 -23.48 9.46 -10.32
N CYS A 105 -22.84 10.63 -10.20
CA CYS A 105 -23.03 11.45 -9.02
C CYS A 105 -24.42 12.11 -9.06
N GLU A 106 -24.92 12.57 -10.22
CA GLU A 106 -26.28 13.07 -10.37
C GLU A 106 -27.35 12.04 -9.96
N ARG A 107 -27.24 10.79 -10.43
CA ARG A 107 -28.12 9.69 -10.01
C ARG A 107 -28.03 9.45 -8.51
N THR A 108 -26.82 9.42 -7.97
CA THR A 108 -26.60 9.25 -6.53
C THR A 108 -27.22 10.40 -5.74
N PHE A 109 -27.07 11.65 -6.19
CA PHE A 109 -27.66 12.82 -5.55
C PHE A 109 -29.18 12.82 -5.65
N SER A 110 -29.78 12.38 -6.76
CA SER A 110 -31.22 12.21 -6.88
C SER A 110 -31.76 11.14 -5.92
N GLU A 111 -31.09 9.99 -5.82
CA GLU A 111 -31.45 8.94 -4.87
C GLU A 111 -31.34 9.42 -3.41
N LEU A 112 -30.27 10.15 -3.08
CA LEU A 112 -30.11 10.76 -1.76
C LEU A 112 -31.16 11.84 -1.49
N GLY A 113 -31.51 12.62 -2.50
CA GLY A 113 -32.58 13.62 -2.44
C GLY A 113 -33.95 12.99 -2.18
N ASP A 114 -34.24 11.83 -2.77
CA ASP A 114 -35.44 11.06 -2.48
C ASP A 114 -35.45 10.54 -1.03
N MET A 115 -34.34 9.97 -0.56
CA MET A 115 -34.25 9.49 0.85
C MET A 115 -34.38 10.61 1.88
N LEU A 116 -33.78 11.78 1.62
CA LEU A 116 -33.83 12.94 2.51
C LEU A 116 -35.16 13.69 2.39
N GLY A 117 -35.77 13.73 1.19
CA GLY A 117 -36.99 14.47 0.88
C GLY A 117 -38.28 13.73 1.25
N THR A 118 -38.37 12.42 1.00
CA THR A 118 -39.61 11.65 1.23
C THR A 118 -39.85 11.26 2.68
N ARG A 119 -38.81 11.24 3.53
CA ARG A 119 -38.94 10.76 4.93
C ARG A 119 -38.71 11.80 6.02
N ARG A 120 -38.46 13.09 5.74
CA ARG A 120 -38.19 14.15 6.75
C ARG A 120 -37.31 13.69 7.93
N LEU A 121 -36.43 12.73 7.71
CA LEU A 121 -35.51 12.22 8.71
C LEU A 121 -34.32 13.17 8.71
N HIS A 122 -34.06 13.80 9.85
CA HIS A 122 -32.82 14.55 10.07
C HIS A 122 -31.64 13.57 10.21
N MET A 123 -31.33 12.85 9.14
CA MET A 123 -30.18 11.97 9.09
C MET A 123 -28.92 12.83 9.03
N LYS A 124 -28.00 12.57 9.94
CA LYS A 124 -26.70 13.23 9.93
C LYS A 124 -25.96 12.87 8.62
N PRO A 125 -25.21 13.79 8.00
CA PRO A 125 -24.48 13.53 6.76
C PRO A 125 -23.58 12.29 6.83
N GLU A 126 -23.02 12.00 7.99
CA GLU A 126 -22.17 10.84 8.24
C GLU A 126 -22.95 9.52 8.08
N LEU A 127 -24.20 9.48 8.55
CA LEU A 127 -25.06 8.29 8.42
C LEU A 127 -25.45 8.07 6.95
N VAL A 128 -25.74 9.15 6.21
CA VAL A 128 -26.05 9.09 4.78
C VAL A 128 -24.85 8.57 3.98
N ALA A 129 -23.65 9.07 4.28
CA ALA A 129 -22.42 8.62 3.65
C ALA A 129 -22.13 7.14 3.94
N ALA A 130 -22.35 6.69 5.18
CA ALA A 130 -22.16 5.29 5.57
C ALA A 130 -23.15 4.35 4.85
N LEU A 131 -24.43 4.72 4.79
CA LEU A 131 -25.46 3.93 4.10
C LEU A 131 -25.20 3.85 2.59
N GLN A 132 -24.82 4.97 1.97
CA GLN A 132 -24.52 4.99 0.55
C GLN A 132 -23.25 4.18 0.23
N SER A 133 -22.24 4.24 1.11
CA SER A 133 -21.04 3.41 1.01
C SER A 133 -21.40 1.93 1.07
N LEU A 134 -22.19 1.52 2.07
CA LEU A 134 -22.65 0.13 2.23
C LEU A 134 -23.45 -0.36 1.01
N LYS A 135 -24.37 0.46 0.49
CA LYS A 135 -25.14 0.17 -0.74
C LYS A 135 -24.21 -0.01 -1.94
N SER A 136 -23.22 0.88 -2.09
CA SER A 136 -22.23 0.81 -3.17
C SER A 136 -21.36 -0.44 -3.10
N TRP A 137 -20.90 -0.82 -1.91
CA TRP A 137 -20.07 -2.01 -1.69
C TRP A 137 -20.85 -3.29 -1.93
N LYS A 138 -22.11 -3.36 -1.46
CA LYS A 138 -23.01 -4.48 -1.75
C LYS A 138 -23.17 -4.70 -3.25
N ARG A 139 -23.33 -3.63 -4.04
CA ARG A 139 -23.43 -3.70 -5.51
C ARG A 139 -22.14 -4.20 -6.16
N LEU A 140 -20.98 -3.88 -5.58
CA LEU A 140 -19.67 -4.35 -6.05
C LEU A 140 -19.29 -5.73 -5.48
N SER A 141 -20.18 -6.38 -4.72
CA SER A 141 -19.90 -7.63 -3.98
C SER A 141 -18.69 -7.54 -3.04
N ILE A 142 -18.33 -6.32 -2.61
CA ILE A 142 -17.28 -6.07 -1.63
C ILE A 142 -17.92 -6.29 -0.26
N GLN A 143 -17.61 -7.42 0.38
CA GLN A 143 -17.99 -7.61 1.77
C GLN A 143 -17.10 -6.72 2.62
N PRO A 144 -17.64 -5.86 3.50
CA PRO A 144 -16.81 -5.19 4.48
C PRO A 144 -16.10 -6.27 5.27
N ALA A 145 -14.77 -6.18 5.36
CA ALA A 145 -14.00 -7.06 6.22
C ALA A 145 -14.53 -6.87 7.64
N THR A 146 -15.45 -7.72 8.07
CA THR A 146 -15.84 -7.82 9.46
C THR A 146 -14.55 -8.07 10.19
N MET A 147 -14.13 -7.08 10.99
CA MET A 147 -12.91 -7.14 11.76
C MET A 147 -12.84 -8.48 12.48
N SER A 148 -12.01 -9.38 11.94
CA SER A 148 -11.59 -10.62 12.59
C SER A 148 -10.62 -10.24 13.71
N THR A 149 -11.12 -9.54 14.71
CA THR A 149 -10.44 -9.28 16.00
C THR A 149 -11.37 -9.51 17.18
N TYR A 150 -12.62 -9.89 16.95
CA TYR A 150 -13.45 -10.56 17.94
C TYR A 150 -13.91 -11.88 17.32
N GLY A 151 -13.82 -12.97 18.08
CA GLY A 151 -14.26 -14.31 17.67
C GLY A 151 -15.73 -14.36 17.27
N PRO A 152 -16.29 -15.56 17.00
CA PRO A 152 -17.58 -15.72 16.33
C PRO A 152 -18.72 -15.21 17.21
N ALA A 153 -18.99 -13.91 17.16
CA ALA A 153 -20.14 -13.30 17.79
C ALA A 153 -21.26 -13.26 16.76
N GLY A 154 -22.08 -14.31 16.84
CA GLY A 154 -23.50 -14.35 16.51
C GLY A 154 -23.93 -13.55 15.28
N VAL A 155 -24.18 -14.27 14.18
CA VAL A 155 -25.35 -13.94 13.37
C VAL A 155 -26.52 -13.88 14.35
N LEU A 156 -27.07 -12.67 14.58
CA LEU A 156 -28.24 -12.50 15.43
C LEU A 156 -29.31 -13.45 14.90
N SER A 157 -29.78 -14.33 15.78
CA SER A 157 -30.78 -15.32 15.43
C SER A 157 -32.05 -14.60 14.95
N GLU A 158 -32.81 -15.23 14.04
CA GLU A 158 -34.09 -14.66 13.56
C GLU A 158 -35.06 -14.33 14.71
N GLU A 159 -34.89 -14.99 15.85
CA GLU A 159 -35.62 -14.75 17.10
C GLU A 159 -35.26 -13.41 17.74
N GLU A 160 -33.97 -13.03 17.74
CA GLU A 160 -33.50 -11.74 18.24
C GLU A 160 -33.95 -10.60 17.33
N ILE A 161 -33.93 -10.83 16.01
CA ILE A 161 -34.42 -9.87 15.01
C ILE A 161 -35.94 -9.66 15.17
N SER A 162 -36.70 -10.75 15.37
CA SER A 162 -38.15 -10.69 15.59
C SER A 162 -38.50 -9.93 16.87
N LYS A 163 -37.74 -10.15 17.96
CA LYS A 163 -37.91 -9.39 19.22
C LYS A 163 -37.67 -7.90 19.05
N ILE A 164 -36.66 -7.53 18.28
CA ILE A 164 -36.35 -6.12 18.01
C ILE A 164 -37.45 -5.47 17.16
N GLN A 165 -37.99 -6.18 16.17
CA GLN A 165 -39.13 -5.69 15.37
C GLN A 165 -40.41 -5.55 16.19
N GLU A 166 -40.67 -6.48 17.11
CA GLU A 166 -41.83 -6.43 18.01
C GLU A 166 -41.70 -5.26 19.02
N GLN A 167 -40.50 -5.01 19.55
CA GLN A 167 -40.26 -3.85 20.40
C GLN A 167 -40.43 -2.54 19.64
N LEU A 168 -39.99 -2.45 18.39
CA LEU A 168 -40.18 -1.25 17.57
C LEU A 168 -41.66 -1.02 17.21
N SER A 169 -42.43 -2.10 17.01
CA SER A 169 -43.89 -2.00 16.82
C SER A 169 -44.64 -1.50 18.05
N GLN A 170 -44.09 -1.63 19.27
CA GLN A 170 -44.70 -1.13 20.50
C GLN A 170 -44.47 0.37 20.72
N PHE A 171 -43.50 0.97 20.02
CA PHE A 171 -43.21 2.40 20.11
C PHE A 171 -43.92 3.25 19.03
N ASP A 172 -44.61 2.63 18.07
CA ASP A 172 -45.53 3.32 17.15
C ASP A 172 -46.93 3.42 17.78
N ILE A 173 -47.09 4.28 18.79
CA ILE A 173 -48.39 4.84 19.16
C ILE A 173 -48.25 6.35 19.42
N SER A 174 -49.00 7.09 18.58
CA SER A 174 -49.30 8.54 18.53
C SER A 174 -48.30 9.49 17.86
#